data_AF-A0A8D2MX68-F1
#
_entry.id   AF-A0A8D2MX68-F1
#
_cell.length_a   1.000
_cell.length_b   1.000
_cell.length_c   1.000
_cell.angle_alpha   90.00
_cell.angle_beta   90.00
_cell.angle_gamma   90.00
#
_symmetry.space_group_name_H-M   'P 1'
#
loop_
_entity.id
_entity.type
_entity.pdbx_description
1 polymer ?
#
loop_
_entity_poly.entity_id
_entity_poly.type
_entity_poly.pdbx_seq_one_letter_code
_entity_poly.pdbx_strand_id
1 'polypeptide(L)'
;MAFCAKMRSTKKNELNLEAQHQGLEILFYLQDKAPLCYSSGEFTSEELCIEAAQKCSVSPLCHNLFALYDENKKLWYAPNQVFKDFPNTFPSFWLFGRYYFTNWHGTSESEPSVWRHSPRRAKAYDKKLAPEGTPILDANSLEYMFAQVGTLSDAVFP
;
A
#
# COMPACT_ATOMS: atom_id res chain seq x y z
N MET A 1 -6.75 44.24 -44.98
CA MET A 1 -6.27 45.00 -43.80
C MET A 1 -6.02 43.99 -42.68
N ALA A 2 -4.82 44.02 -42.11
CA ALA A 2 -4.27 42.97 -41.25
C ALA A 2 -4.91 42.92 -39.85
N PHE A 3 -5.12 41.72 -39.33
CA PHE A 3 -5.43 41.46 -37.92
C PHE A 3 -4.16 40.91 -37.26
N CYS A 4 -3.47 41.73 -36.47
CA CYS A 4 -2.29 41.33 -35.70
C CYS A 4 -2.72 40.49 -34.48
N ALA A 5 -2.44 39.19 -34.50
CA ALA A 5 -2.49 38.35 -33.32
C ALA A 5 -1.19 38.52 -32.52
N LYS A 6 -1.27 39.13 -31.33
CA LYS A 6 -0.16 39.30 -30.40
C LYS A 6 0.04 37.99 -29.63
N MET A 7 1.01 37.17 -30.05
CA MET A 7 1.47 36.01 -29.28
C MET A 7 1.99 36.48 -27.92
N ARG A 8 1.30 36.12 -26.83
CA ARG A 8 1.89 36.18 -25.48
C ARG A 8 2.86 35.00 -25.37
N SER A 9 4.15 35.33 -25.39
CA SER A 9 5.22 34.44 -24.97
C SER A 9 5.00 34.07 -23.50
N THR A 10 4.46 32.86 -23.26
CA THR A 10 4.54 32.21 -21.96
C THR A 10 5.96 31.71 -21.79
N LYS A 11 6.77 32.62 -21.25
CA LYS A 11 8.10 32.41 -20.70
C LYS A 11 8.07 31.14 -19.85
N LYS A 12 8.92 30.17 -20.23
CA LYS A 12 9.31 29.03 -19.41
C LYS A 12 9.48 29.48 -17.96
N ASN A 13 8.62 28.96 -17.09
CA ASN A 13 8.89 28.91 -15.66
C ASN A 13 9.14 27.44 -15.34
N GLU A 14 10.32 26.98 -15.78
CA GLU A 14 11.04 25.88 -15.12
C GLU A 14 11.41 26.42 -13.72
N LEU A 15 10.43 26.48 -12.82
CA LEU A 15 10.67 26.65 -11.40
C LEU A 15 10.78 25.26 -10.81
N ASN A 16 12.03 24.79 -10.81
CA ASN A 16 12.65 24.06 -9.72
C ASN A 16 11.78 24.04 -8.43
N LEU A 17 11.11 22.92 -8.20
CA LEU A 17 10.83 22.40 -6.87
C LEU A 17 11.21 20.92 -6.86
N GLU A 18 12.46 20.63 -7.21
CA GLU A 18 13.12 19.48 -6.59
C GLU A 18 13.50 19.92 -5.18
N ALA A 19 12.51 20.01 -4.30
CA ALA A 19 12.80 19.94 -2.88
C ALA A 19 13.40 18.54 -2.69
N GLN A 20 14.73 18.45 -2.62
CA GLN A 20 15.42 17.24 -2.17
C GLN A 20 14.86 16.91 -0.78
N HIS A 21 13.86 16.02 -0.74
CA HIS A 21 13.15 15.62 0.48
C HIS A 21 14.06 14.79 1.36
N GLN A 22 15.01 15.41 2.07
CA GLN A 22 15.91 14.71 2.98
C GLN A 22 15.09 13.92 3.99
N GLY A 23 15.19 12.58 3.97
CA GLY A 23 14.42 11.75 4.88
C GLY A 23 14.13 10.33 4.39
N LEU A 24 13.37 9.61 5.21
CA LEU A 24 12.78 8.31 4.89
C LEU A 24 11.42 8.53 4.23
N GLU A 25 11.13 7.74 3.19
CA GLU A 25 9.85 7.79 2.49
C GLU A 25 9.12 6.45 2.51
N ILE A 26 7.81 6.48 2.72
CA ILE A 26 6.93 5.33 2.50
C ILE A 26 6.08 5.59 1.26
N LEU A 27 6.26 4.74 0.26
CA LEU A 27 5.58 4.75 -1.02
C LEU A 27 4.34 3.84 -1.01
N PHE A 28 3.38 4.20 -1.85
CA PHE A 28 2.09 3.51 -1.97
C PHE A 28 1.78 3.15 -3.41
N TYR A 29 1.15 2.00 -3.62
CA TYR A 29 0.67 1.58 -4.95
C TYR A 29 -0.61 2.30 -5.39
N LEU A 30 -1.30 2.96 -4.47
CA LEU A 30 -2.49 3.76 -4.75
C LEU A 30 -2.10 5.13 -5.32
N GLN A 31 -2.50 5.43 -6.55
CA GLN A 31 -2.12 6.65 -7.27
C GLN A 31 -2.64 7.95 -6.61
N ASP A 32 -3.74 7.86 -5.85
CA ASP A 32 -4.33 8.98 -5.12
C ASP A 32 -3.66 9.26 -3.76
N LYS A 33 -2.72 8.41 -3.33
CA LYS A 33 -2.04 8.52 -2.04
C LYS A 33 -0.63 9.06 -2.21
N ALA A 34 -0.42 10.29 -1.74
CA ALA A 34 0.92 10.86 -1.63
C ALA A 34 1.79 10.02 -0.65
N PRO A 35 3.11 9.91 -0.88
CA PRO A 35 4.03 9.27 0.05
C PRO A 35 3.96 9.84 1.48
N LEU A 36 4.43 9.07 2.46
CA LEU A 36 4.76 9.60 3.80
C LEU A 36 6.25 9.93 3.82
N CYS A 37 6.63 11.09 4.35
CA CYS A 37 8.00 11.56 4.39
C CYS A 37 8.39 11.91 5.83
N TYR A 38 9.55 11.44 6.29
CA TYR A 38 10.06 11.64 7.64
C TYR A 38 11.45 12.26 7.58
N SER A 39 11.60 13.48 8.09
CA SER A 39 12.87 14.22 8.05
C SER A 39 13.81 13.92 9.21
N SER A 40 13.27 13.49 10.36
CA SER A 40 14.04 13.16 11.57
C SER A 40 13.21 12.26 12.50
N GLY A 41 13.89 11.53 13.37
CA GLY A 41 13.26 10.65 14.36
C GLY A 41 13.86 9.25 14.38
N GLU A 42 13.29 8.43 15.25
CA GLU A 42 13.57 7.00 15.38
C GLU A 42 12.23 6.29 15.30
N PHE A 43 12.09 5.40 14.31
CA PHE A 43 10.84 4.70 14.05
C PHE A 43 11.12 3.22 13.84
N THR A 44 10.23 2.38 14.35
CA THR A 44 10.19 0.97 13.99
C THR A 44 9.49 0.77 12.65
N SER A 45 9.81 -0.34 11.97
CA SER A 45 9.09 -0.74 10.76
C SER A 45 7.60 -0.94 11.02
N GLU A 46 7.21 -1.37 12.22
CA GLU A 46 5.82 -1.55 12.61
C GLU A 46 5.09 -0.21 12.74
N GLU A 47 5.66 0.79 13.41
CA GLU A 47 5.07 2.13 13.53
C GLU A 47 4.84 2.77 12.16
N LEU A 48 5.85 2.71 11.29
CA LEU A 48 5.74 3.20 9.91
C LEU A 48 4.66 2.43 9.12
N CYS A 49 4.57 1.11 9.29
CA CYS A 49 3.55 0.29 8.64
C CYS A 49 2.14 0.62 9.15
N ILE A 50 1.97 0.92 10.44
CA ILE A 50 0.70 1.34 11.04
C ILE A 50 0.25 2.68 10.45
N GLU A 51 1.13 3.68 10.40
CA GLU A 51 0.80 4.99 9.81
C GLU A 51 0.48 4.88 8.31
N ALA A 52 1.25 4.08 7.59
CA ALA A 52 1.01 3.77 6.18
C ALA A 52 -0.35 3.08 5.96
N ALA A 53 -0.68 2.06 6.76
CA ALA A 53 -1.97 1.38 6.73
C ALA A 53 -3.13 2.33 7.02
N GLN A 54 -2.99 3.20 8.02
CA GLN A 54 -3.97 4.23 8.34
C GLN A 54 -4.22 5.19 7.16
N LYS A 55 -3.16 5.63 6.49
CA LYS A 55 -3.26 6.51 5.30
C LYS A 55 -3.99 5.83 4.13
N CYS A 56 -3.82 4.52 3.99
CA CYS A 56 -4.52 3.69 3.02
C CYS A 56 -5.88 3.17 3.50
N SER A 57 -6.36 3.60 4.68
CA SER A 57 -7.62 3.14 5.27
C SER A 57 -7.69 1.62 5.49
N VAL A 58 -6.56 0.93 5.57
CA VAL A 58 -6.47 -0.49 5.92
C VAL A 58 -6.87 -0.67 7.38
N SER A 59 -7.81 -1.58 7.67
CA SER A 59 -8.24 -1.77 9.06
C SER A 59 -7.14 -2.38 9.93
N PRO A 60 -7.19 -2.15 11.26
CA PRO A 60 -6.27 -2.81 12.20
C PRO A 60 -6.28 -4.34 12.10
N LEU A 61 -7.41 -4.96 11.66
CA LEU A 61 -7.52 -6.40 11.48
C LEU A 61 -6.68 -6.92 10.30
N CYS A 62 -6.46 -6.08 9.29
CA CYS A 62 -5.72 -6.42 8.08
C CYS A 62 -4.28 -5.85 8.07
N HIS A 63 -3.93 -4.94 8.99
CA HIS A 63 -2.61 -4.31 9.02
C HIS A 63 -1.46 -5.34 9.04
N ASN A 64 -1.65 -6.44 9.76
CA ASN A 64 -0.64 -7.49 9.92
C ASN A 64 -0.36 -8.30 8.65
N LEU A 65 -1.14 -8.09 7.59
CA LEU A 65 -0.89 -8.65 6.26
C LEU A 65 0.16 -7.83 5.48
N PHE A 66 0.45 -6.60 5.93
CA PHE A 66 1.34 -5.68 5.27
C PHE A 66 2.68 -5.54 6.00
N ALA A 67 3.73 -5.22 5.23
CA ALA A 67 5.06 -4.93 5.75
C ALA A 67 5.77 -3.93 4.83
N LEU A 68 6.91 -3.40 5.30
CA LEU A 68 7.77 -2.54 4.50
C LEU A 68 8.69 -3.36 3.60
N TYR A 69 8.74 -2.99 2.32
CA TYR A 69 9.57 -3.61 1.30
C TYR A 69 10.55 -2.61 0.69
N ASP A 70 11.83 -2.98 0.66
CA ASP A 70 12.89 -2.24 -0.03
C ASP A 70 13.04 -2.81 -1.44
N GLU A 71 12.60 -2.06 -2.44
CA GLU A 71 12.68 -2.50 -3.83
C GLU A 71 14.13 -2.55 -4.36
N ASN A 72 15.01 -1.70 -3.84
CA ASN A 72 16.40 -1.64 -4.27
C ASN A 72 17.18 -2.86 -3.75
N LYS A 73 16.95 -3.23 -2.49
CA LYS A 73 17.61 -4.38 -1.86
C LYS A 73 16.86 -5.70 -2.07
N LYS A 74 15.61 -5.64 -2.55
CA LYS A 74 14.68 -6.78 -2.64
C LYS A 74 14.49 -7.46 -1.26
N LEU A 75 14.34 -6.66 -0.21
CA LEU A 75 14.26 -7.14 1.17
C LEU A 75 13.01 -6.64 1.90
N TRP A 76 12.54 -7.49 2.80
CA TRP A 76 11.49 -7.19 3.77
C TRP A 76 12.11 -6.81 5.10
N TYR A 77 11.57 -5.79 5.75
CA TYR A 77 11.98 -5.47 7.12
C TYR A 77 11.14 -6.22 8.15
N ALA A 78 11.78 -6.60 9.25
CA ALA A 78 11.10 -7.15 10.41
C ALA A 78 10.32 -6.02 11.13
N PRO A 79 9.18 -6.30 11.78
CA PRO A 79 8.37 -5.27 12.44
C PRO A 79 9.16 -4.49 13.52
N ASN A 80 10.11 -5.15 14.18
CA ASN A 80 10.99 -4.56 15.20
C ASN A 80 12.26 -3.89 14.62
N GLN A 81 12.43 -3.83 13.30
CA GLN A 81 13.54 -3.12 12.69
C GLN A 81 13.42 -1.63 13.00
N VAL A 82 14.48 -1.04 13.54
CA VAL A 82 14.54 0.39 13.84
C VAL A 82 15.24 1.13 12.71
N PHE A 83 14.64 2.25 12.29
CA PHE A 83 15.21 3.25 11.39
C PHE A 83 15.44 4.53 12.19
N LYS A 84 16.68 5.02 12.17
CA LYS A 84 17.10 6.23 12.88
C LYS A 84 18.13 6.97 12.06
N ASP A 85 18.37 8.22 12.44
CA ASP A 85 19.41 9.10 11.89
C ASP A 85 19.43 9.03 10.37
N PHE A 86 18.57 9.76 9.66
CA PHE A 86 18.45 9.71 8.19
C PHE A 86 19.51 10.60 7.50
N PRO A 87 20.78 10.18 7.31
CA PRO A 87 21.87 11.11 7.01
C PRO A 87 22.15 11.03 5.51
N ASN A 88 21.78 12.06 4.75
CA ASN A 88 22.01 12.19 3.29
C ASN A 88 21.51 11.01 2.41
N THR A 89 20.86 10.01 3.01
CA THR A 89 20.36 8.80 2.35
C THR A 89 18.85 8.90 2.39
N PHE A 90 18.23 8.60 1.25
CA PHE A 90 16.79 8.71 1.05
C PHE A 90 16.22 7.29 0.92
N PRO A 91 16.11 6.52 2.01
CA PRO A 91 15.51 5.20 1.92
C PRO A 91 14.03 5.33 1.64
N SER A 92 13.60 4.85 0.48
CA SER A 92 12.19 4.71 0.13
C SER A 92 11.76 3.25 0.29
N PHE A 93 10.68 3.03 1.02
CA PHE A 93 10.10 1.71 1.24
C PHE A 93 8.67 1.67 0.74
N TRP A 94 8.27 0.56 0.15
CA TRP A 94 6.88 0.34 -0.25
C TRP A 94 6.11 -0.30 0.90
N LEU A 95 4.91 0.20 1.18
CA LEU A 95 3.92 -0.58 1.92
C LEU A 95 3.45 -1.72 0.99
N PHE A 96 3.57 -2.97 1.43
CA PHE A 96 3.27 -4.11 0.55
C PHE A 96 2.60 -5.26 1.31
N GLY A 97 1.61 -5.89 0.68
CA GLY A 97 0.93 -7.08 1.18
C GLY A 97 1.85 -8.31 1.18
N ARG A 98 2.43 -8.63 2.33
CA ARG A 98 3.45 -9.68 2.51
C ARG A 98 2.85 -11.06 2.76
N TYR A 99 1.77 -11.13 3.53
CA TYR A 99 1.14 -12.40 3.89
C TYR A 99 -0.13 -12.59 3.05
N TYR A 100 -0.09 -13.60 2.19
CA TYR A 100 -1.17 -13.91 1.24
C TYR A 100 -1.63 -15.35 1.39
N PHE A 101 -2.93 -15.57 1.26
CA PHE A 101 -3.56 -16.89 1.31
C PHE A 101 -4.21 -17.17 -0.04
N THR A 102 -3.88 -18.26 -0.71
CA THR A 102 -4.53 -18.59 -1.98
C THR A 102 -6.02 -18.89 -1.77
N ASN A 103 -6.83 -18.61 -2.79
CA ASN A 103 -8.29 -18.78 -2.76
C ASN A 103 -9.00 -18.11 -1.56
N TRP A 104 -8.46 -17.01 -1.03
CA TRP A 104 -9.10 -16.20 0.03
C TRP A 104 -10.48 -15.64 -0.39
N HIS A 105 -10.74 -15.52 -1.69
CA HIS A 105 -12.01 -15.09 -2.27
C HIS A 105 -13.02 -16.25 -2.45
N GLY A 106 -12.58 -17.50 -2.32
CA GLY A 106 -13.44 -18.69 -2.36
C GLY A 106 -14.14 -18.95 -3.70
N THR A 107 -13.60 -18.46 -4.81
CA THR A 107 -14.22 -18.64 -6.15
C THR A 107 -13.63 -19.80 -6.92
N SER A 108 -12.50 -20.38 -6.46
CA SER A 108 -11.95 -21.61 -7.04
C SER A 108 -12.55 -22.82 -6.35
N GLU A 109 -13.11 -23.75 -7.14
CA GLU A 109 -13.58 -25.06 -6.67
C GLU A 109 -12.45 -26.08 -6.53
N SER A 110 -11.28 -25.83 -7.14
CA SER A 110 -10.14 -26.76 -7.11
C SER A 110 -9.26 -26.60 -5.86
N GLU A 111 -9.42 -25.52 -5.11
CA GLU A 111 -8.64 -25.20 -3.92
C GLU A 111 -9.55 -24.95 -2.71
N PRO A 112 -9.10 -25.24 -1.47
CA PRO A 112 -9.87 -24.91 -0.28
C PRO A 112 -10.02 -23.40 -0.12
N SER A 113 -11.20 -22.93 0.29
CA SER A 113 -11.41 -21.51 0.62
C SER A 113 -10.78 -21.14 1.97
N VAL A 114 -10.32 -19.90 2.11
CA VAL A 114 -9.67 -19.41 3.34
C VAL A 114 -10.47 -18.26 3.96
N TRP A 115 -10.78 -18.40 5.25
CA TRP A 115 -11.60 -17.46 6.02
C TRP A 115 -11.00 -17.19 7.39
N ARG A 116 -11.28 -16.02 7.97
CA ARG A 116 -11.02 -15.77 9.40
C ARG A 116 -12.06 -16.49 10.22
N HIS A 117 -11.65 -17.03 11.36
CA HIS A 117 -12.57 -17.68 12.28
C HIS A 117 -13.62 -16.67 12.80
N SER A 118 -14.88 -17.08 12.80
CA SER A 118 -16.00 -16.30 13.35
C SER A 118 -16.63 -17.03 14.52
N PRO A 119 -17.05 -16.33 15.60
CA PRO A 119 -17.83 -16.96 16.66
C PRO A 119 -19.09 -17.60 16.06
N ARG A 120 -19.30 -18.90 16.29
CA ARG A 120 -20.48 -19.61 15.78
C ARG A 120 -21.74 -18.92 16.32
N ARG A 121 -22.63 -18.46 15.44
CA ARG A 121 -23.99 -18.08 15.85
C ARG A 121 -24.72 -19.35 16.29
N ALA A 122 -24.95 -19.49 17.59
CA ALA A 122 -25.91 -20.45 18.11
C ALA A 122 -27.31 -20.00 17.68
N LYS A 123 -27.77 -20.48 16.52
CA LYS A 123 -29.16 -20.83 16.19
C LYS A 123 -29.21 -21.36 14.76
N ALA A 124 -29.19 -22.69 14.68
CA ALA A 124 -29.54 -23.45 13.50
C ALA A 124 -31.03 -23.26 13.20
N TYR A 125 -31.38 -22.40 12.25
CA TYR A 125 -32.65 -22.48 11.53
C TYR A 125 -32.62 -21.90 10.11
N ASP A 126 -31.46 -21.42 9.62
CA ASP A 126 -31.31 -21.01 8.22
C ASP A 126 -30.27 -21.90 7.54
N LYS A 127 -30.74 -22.92 6.81
CA LYS A 127 -29.94 -23.69 5.85
C LYS A 127 -29.71 -22.83 4.59
N LYS A 128 -28.99 -21.73 4.74
CA LYS A 128 -28.46 -20.96 3.61
C LYS A 128 -27.01 -20.61 3.92
N LEU A 129 -26.10 -21.39 3.31
CA LEU A 129 -24.83 -20.98 2.69
C LEU A 129 -24.14 -19.73 3.25
N ALA A 130 -24.09 -19.56 4.57
CA ALA A 130 -23.30 -18.50 5.17
C ALA A 130 -21.83 -18.96 5.06
N PRO A 131 -20.91 -18.11 4.59
CA PRO A 131 -19.49 -18.43 4.59
C PRO A 131 -19.06 -18.93 5.99
N GLU A 132 -18.20 -19.95 6.04
CA GLU A 132 -17.78 -20.57 7.31
C GLU A 132 -16.99 -19.62 8.23
N GLY A 133 -16.74 -18.39 7.80
CA GLY A 133 -16.02 -17.38 8.57
C GLY A 133 -16.21 -15.97 8.03
N THR A 134 -15.42 -15.02 8.54
CA THR A 134 -15.36 -13.66 8.01
C THR A 134 -14.29 -13.54 6.92
N PRO A 135 -14.44 -12.64 5.95
CA PRO A 135 -13.43 -12.42 4.90
C PRO A 135 -12.04 -12.10 5.48
N ILE A 136 -10.98 -12.54 4.80
CA ILE A 136 -9.59 -12.28 5.20
C ILE A 136 -9.24 -10.80 5.07
N LEU A 137 -9.75 -10.15 4.03
CA LEU A 137 -9.46 -8.77 3.65
C LEU A 137 -10.70 -7.90 3.82
N ASP A 138 -10.49 -6.66 4.22
CA ASP A 138 -11.48 -5.60 4.06
C ASP A 138 -11.39 -4.97 2.65
N ALA A 139 -12.33 -4.06 2.35
CA ALA A 139 -12.42 -3.42 1.04
C ALA A 139 -11.15 -2.64 0.66
N ASN A 140 -10.60 -1.84 1.59
CA ASN A 140 -9.42 -0.99 1.32
C ASN A 140 -8.14 -1.84 1.17
N SER A 141 -8.01 -2.92 1.93
CA SER A 141 -6.89 -3.87 1.82
C SER A 141 -6.93 -4.59 0.47
N LEU A 142 -8.12 -4.96 0.01
CA LEU A 142 -8.31 -5.55 -1.32
C LEU A 142 -7.95 -4.55 -2.43
N GLU A 143 -8.44 -3.32 -2.34
CA GLU A 143 -8.13 -2.25 -3.30
C GLU A 143 -6.61 -2.01 -3.37
N TYR A 144 -5.95 -1.93 -2.22
CA TYR A 144 -4.50 -1.76 -2.16
C TYR A 144 -3.75 -2.91 -2.83
N MET A 145 -4.11 -4.17 -2.52
CA MET A 145 -3.46 -5.33 -3.14
C MET A 145 -3.72 -5.40 -4.64
N PHE A 146 -4.90 -5.00 -5.10
CA PHE A 146 -5.20 -4.92 -6.52
C PHE A 146 -4.29 -3.91 -7.24
N ALA A 147 -4.13 -2.71 -6.68
CA ALA A 147 -3.22 -1.70 -7.22
C ALA A 147 -1.75 -2.17 -7.23
N GLN A 148 -1.34 -2.84 -6.15
CA GLN A 148 -0.01 -3.44 -6.03
C GLN A 148 0.28 -4.46 -7.14
N VAL A 149 -0.63 -5.42 -7.36
CA VAL A 149 -0.44 -6.46 -8.39
C VAL A 149 -0.51 -5.86 -9.79
N GLY A 150 -1.42 -4.92 -10.04
CA GLY A 150 -1.53 -4.23 -11.33
C GLY A 150 -0.24 -3.49 -11.72
N THR A 151 0.35 -2.76 -10.77
CA THR A 151 1.61 -2.04 -10.99
C THR A 151 2.77 -3.00 -11.30
N LEU A 152 2.81 -4.15 -10.63
CA LEU A 152 3.83 -5.17 -10.89
C LEU A 152 3.63 -5.87 -12.24
N SER A 153 2.38 -6.09 -12.69
CA SER A 153 2.13 -6.67 -14.00
C SER A 153 2.51 -5.73 -15.15
N ASP A 154 2.24 -4.42 -15.01
CA ASP A 154 2.60 -3.42 -16.01
C ASP A 154 4.12 -3.26 -16.13
N ALA A 155 4.86 -3.45 -15.03
CA ALA A 155 6.33 -3.44 -15.06
C ALA A 155 6.96 -4.67 -15.76
N VAL A 156 6.22 -5.78 -15.85
CA VAL A 156 6.68 -7.04 -16.48
C VAL A 156 6.26 -7.14 -17.95
N PHE A 157 5.19 -6.43 -18.35
CA PHE A 157 4.69 -6.39 -19.73
C PHE A 157 4.50 -4.94 -20.21
N PRO A 158 5.56 -4.21 -20.58
CA PRO A 158 5.47 -2.94 -21.30
C PRO A 158 5.05 -3.11 -22.77
#